data_AF-A0A7S0HQP9-F1
#
_entry.id   AF-A0A7S0HQP9-F1
#
_cell.length_a   1.000
_cell.length_b   1.000
_cell.length_c   1.000
_cell.angle_alpha   90.00
_cell.angle_beta   90.00
_cell.angle_gamma   90.00
#
_symmetry.space_group_name_H-M   'P 1'
#
loop_
_entity.id
_entity.type
_entity.pdbx_description
1 polymer ?
#
loop_
_entity_poly.entity_id
_entity_poly.type
_entity_poly.pdbx_seq_one_letter_code
_entity_poly.pdbx_strand_id
1 'polypeptide(L)'
;VKDFAFRTSMAANPEKILLEQAVQILQSRYPELDSIVLGSFAPGRVNIIGEHTDYNEGFVFPMCLELGTVVVGGRVASGPCRLYSASKEMEFTFDFENVKT
;
A
#
# COMPACT_ATOMS: atom_id res chain seq x y z
N VAL A 1 39.32 -0.81 -6.31
CA VAL A 1 37.92 -1.23 -6.58
C VAL A 1 37.27 -1.53 -5.24
N LYS A 2 37.01 -0.47 -4.49
CA LYS A 2 36.32 -0.42 -3.19
C LYS A 2 35.24 0.66 -3.39
N ASP A 3 34.12 0.50 -2.68
CA ASP A 3 33.04 1.49 -2.53
C ASP A 3 31.96 1.53 -3.63
N PHE A 4 31.23 0.42 -3.77
CA PHE A 4 29.84 0.44 -4.23
C PHE A 4 28.92 -0.20 -3.17
N ALA A 5 29.17 0.13 -1.91
CA ALA A 5 28.16 -0.02 -0.87
C ALA A 5 27.24 1.20 -1.00
N PHE A 6 26.04 0.99 -1.56
CA PHE A 6 24.95 1.94 -1.43
C PHE A 6 24.84 2.31 0.04
N ARG A 7 25.21 3.56 0.35
CA ARG A 7 24.94 4.16 1.64
C ARG A 7 23.42 4.19 1.78
N THR A 8 22.83 3.18 2.42
CA THR A 8 21.55 3.35 3.10
C THR A 8 21.83 4.31 4.26
N SER A 9 21.86 5.61 3.94
CA SER A 9 21.86 6.64 4.95
C SER A 9 20.60 6.44 5.80
N MET A 10 20.66 6.87 7.05
CA MET A 10 19.53 7.01 7.97
C MET A 10 18.44 7.98 7.48
N ALA A 11 18.21 8.08 6.16
CA ALA A 11 17.00 8.66 5.61
C ALA A 11 15.84 7.71 5.96
N ALA A 12 14.81 8.24 6.61
CA ALA A 12 13.68 7.43 7.06
C ALA A 12 13.07 6.67 5.88
N ASN A 13 12.93 5.34 6.01
CA ASN A 13 12.34 4.50 4.97
C ASN A 13 10.86 4.93 4.78
N PRO A 14 10.47 5.48 3.61
CA PRO A 14 9.11 5.99 3.38
C PRO A 14 8.04 4.92 3.58
N GLU A 15 8.32 3.68 3.16
CA GLU A 15 7.42 2.54 3.35
C GLU A 15 7.14 2.30 4.85
N LYS A 16 8.20 2.28 5.65
CA LYS A 16 8.09 2.04 7.09
C LYS A 16 7.29 3.14 7.79
N ILE A 17 7.54 4.40 7.44
CA ILE A 17 6.80 5.54 7.99
C ILE A 17 5.30 5.42 7.64
N LEU A 18 4.98 5.16 6.37
CA LEU A 18 3.59 5.04 5.93
C LEU A 18 2.89 3.85 6.59
N LEU A 19 3.61 2.74 6.80
CA LEU A 19 3.07 1.57 7.50
C LEU A 19 2.78 1.86 8.97
N GLU A 20 3.70 2.51 9.67
CA GLU A 20 3.51 2.91 11.07
C GLU A 20 2.31 3.86 11.22
N GLN A 21 2.18 4.85 10.33
CA GLN A 21 1.03 5.76 10.30
C GLN A 21 -0.29 5.02 10.02
N ALA A 22 -0.30 4.11 9.04
CA ALA A 22 -1.48 3.34 8.70
C ALA A 22 -1.93 2.45 9.86
N VAL A 23 -0.99 1.79 10.56
CA VAL A 23 -1.28 0.99 11.76
C VAL A 23 -1.86 1.85 12.88
N GLN A 24 -1.31 3.03 13.13
CA GLN A 24 -1.84 3.96 14.14
C GLN A 24 -3.28 4.38 13.82
N ILE A 25 -3.57 4.70 12.55
CA ILE A 25 -4.92 5.05 12.10
C ILE A 25 -5.87 3.86 12.29
N LEU A 26 -5.44 2.65 11.92
CA LEU A 26 -6.25 1.43 12.05
C LEU A 26 -6.60 1.16 13.52
N GLN A 27 -5.61 1.18 14.41
CA GLN A 27 -5.80 0.94 15.85
C GLN A 27 -6.69 2.00 16.51
N SER A 28 -6.55 3.27 16.08
CA SER A 28 -7.34 4.37 16.64
C SER A 28 -8.81 4.29 16.19
N ARG A 29 -9.06 3.83 14.97
CA ARG A 29 -10.40 3.79 14.37
C ARG A 29 -11.15 2.49 14.66
N TYR A 30 -10.44 1.37 14.76
CA TYR A 30 -11.02 0.04 14.98
C TYR A 30 -10.34 -0.64 16.18
N PRO A 31 -10.56 -0.12 17.41
CA PRO A 31 -9.96 -0.68 18.63
C PRO A 31 -10.43 -2.11 18.91
N GLU A 32 -11.51 -2.58 18.29
CA GLU A 32 -12.04 -3.94 18.39
C GLU A 32 -11.22 -4.99 17.61
N LEU A 33 -10.22 -4.60 16.82
CA LEU A 33 -9.41 -5.53 16.05
C LEU A 33 -8.40 -6.25 16.95
N ASP A 34 -8.73 -7.49 17.32
CA ASP A 34 -7.85 -8.39 18.08
C ASP A 34 -6.68 -8.89 17.22
N SER A 35 -5.60 -8.10 17.22
CA SER A 35 -4.19 -8.51 17.17
C SER A 35 -3.54 -8.97 15.85
N ILE A 36 -4.26 -9.35 14.78
CA ILE A 36 -3.61 -9.60 13.48
C ILE A 36 -3.83 -8.42 12.54
N VAL A 37 -2.80 -7.58 12.43
CA VAL A 37 -2.72 -6.54 11.41
C VAL A 37 -1.78 -7.04 10.31
N LEU A 38 -2.33 -7.34 9.14
CA LEU A 38 -1.55 -7.54 7.94
C LEU A 38 -1.34 -6.19 7.28
N GLY A 39 -0.11 -5.94 6.83
CA GLY A 39 0.28 -4.74 6.12
C GLY A 39 0.94 -5.09 4.79
N SER A 40 0.63 -4.34 3.75
CA SER A 40 1.28 -4.45 2.45
C SER A 40 1.55 -3.07 1.87
N PHE A 41 2.62 -2.97 1.10
CA PHE A 41 3.02 -1.76 0.38
C PHE A 41 3.10 -2.06 -1.12
N ALA A 42 2.49 -1.18 -1.92
CA ALA A 42 2.58 -1.21 -3.37
C ALA A 42 3.20 0.11 -3.86
N PRO A 43 4.38 0.09 -4.51
CA PRO A 43 4.98 1.29 -5.05
C PRO A 43 4.21 1.79 -6.28
N GLY A 44 4.25 3.11 -6.49
CA GLY A 44 3.97 3.70 -7.79
C GLY A 44 5.06 3.35 -8.80
N ARG A 45 4.82 3.68 -10.06
CA ARG A 45 5.80 3.46 -11.14
C ARG A 45 5.93 4.67 -12.04
N VAL A 46 7.08 4.76 -12.69
CA VAL A 46 7.31 5.61 -13.86
C VAL A 46 7.74 4.73 -15.03
N ASN A 47 7.27 5.05 -16.23
CA ASN A 47 7.80 4.45 -17.45
C ASN A 47 9.01 5.26 -17.90
N ILE A 48 10.19 4.62 -18.00
CA ILE A 48 11.40 5.28 -18.52
C ILE A 48 11.29 5.41 -20.05
N ILE A 49 10.83 4.33 -20.71
CA ILE A 49 10.55 4.26 -22.15
C ILE A 49 9.49 3.18 -22.43
N GLY A 50 8.86 3.25 -23.59
CA GLY A 50 7.83 2.31 -24.04
C GLY A 50 6.39 2.81 -23.81
N GLU A 51 6.18 4.12 -23.78
CA GLU A 51 4.82 4.67 -23.64
C GLU A 51 3.96 4.31 -24.86
N HIS A 52 2.69 3.95 -24.61
CA HIS A 52 1.75 3.51 -25.64
C HIS A 52 2.13 2.21 -26.39
N THR A 53 3.03 1.39 -25.83
CA THR A 53 3.45 0.12 -26.44
C THR A 53 2.93 -1.12 -25.72
N ASP A 54 2.59 -1.00 -24.44
CA ASP A 54 2.11 -2.08 -23.57
C ASP A 54 0.82 -2.73 -24.09
N TYR A 55 -0.14 -1.93 -24.54
CA TYR A 55 -1.38 -2.44 -25.14
C TYR A 55 -1.25 -2.86 -26.61
N ASN A 56 -0.05 -2.73 -27.20
CA ASN A 56 0.29 -3.12 -28.56
C ASN A 56 1.29 -4.29 -28.61
N GLU A 57 1.40 -5.08 -27.53
CA GLU A 57 2.36 -6.20 -27.42
C GLU A 57 3.84 -5.78 -27.57
N GLY A 58 4.16 -4.51 -27.31
CA GLY A 58 5.52 -3.98 -27.34
C GLY A 58 6.26 -4.13 -26.00
N PHE A 59 7.55 -3.80 -26.01
CA PHE A 59 8.39 -3.79 -24.81
C PHE A 59 8.26 -2.49 -24.01
N VAL A 60 8.23 -2.61 -22.69
CA VAL A 60 8.26 -1.47 -21.75
C VAL A 60 9.44 -1.58 -20.80
N PHE A 61 9.93 -0.43 -20.32
CA PHE A 61 10.97 -0.40 -19.29
C PHE A 61 10.57 0.51 -18.12
N PRO A 62 9.74 0.00 -17.18
CA PRO A 62 9.29 0.76 -16.02
C PRO A 62 10.28 0.66 -14.84
N MET A 63 10.16 1.60 -13.91
CA MET A 63 10.86 1.61 -12.64
C MET A 63 9.89 1.95 -11.51
N CYS A 64 10.03 1.28 -10.36
CA CYS A 64 9.26 1.57 -9.15
C CYS A 64 9.74 2.88 -8.50
N LEU A 65 8.79 3.65 -7.98
CA LEU A 65 9.06 4.86 -7.19
C LEU A 65 9.08 4.52 -5.70
N GLU A 66 9.72 5.38 -4.90
CA GLU A 66 9.60 5.32 -3.43
C GLU A 66 8.21 5.75 -2.94
N LEU A 67 7.49 6.53 -3.76
CA LEU A 67 6.08 6.88 -3.53
C LEU A 67 5.22 5.65 -3.77
N GLY A 68 4.32 5.33 -2.84
CA GLY A 68 3.42 4.18 -2.96
C GLY A 68 2.20 4.28 -2.07
N THR A 69 1.44 3.19 -2.04
CA THR A 69 0.24 3.04 -1.20
C THR A 69 0.45 1.90 -0.23
N VAL A 70 0.10 2.15 1.04
CA VAL A 70 0.05 1.11 2.07
C VAL A 70 -1.39 0.72 2.31
N VAL A 71 -1.62 -0.58 2.51
CA VAL A 71 -2.87 -1.11 3.04
C VAL A 71 -2.55 -1.86 4.33
N VAL A 72 -3.30 -1.57 5.38
CA VAL A 72 -3.30 -2.36 6.62
C VAL A 72 -4.70 -2.81 6.93
N GLY A 73 -4.85 -4.00 7.51
CA GLY A 73 -6.15 -4.51 7.87
C GLY A 73 -6.07 -5.67 8.84
N GLY A 74 -7.16 -5.86 9.58
CA GLY A 74 -7.39 -7.02 10.42
C GLY A 74 -8.66 -7.75 10.01
N ARG A 75 -8.76 -9.02 10.40
CA ARG A 75 -9.95 -9.83 10.13
C ARG A 75 -11.00 -9.58 11.22
N VAL A 76 -12.22 -9.25 10.80
CA VAL A 76 -13.39 -9.19 11.69
C VAL A 76 -14.10 -10.55 11.66
N ALA A 77 -14.52 -11.07 12.82
CA ALA A 77 -15.15 -12.38 12.92
C ALA A 77 -16.54 -12.44 12.26
N SER A 78 -17.28 -11.33 12.30
CA SER A 78 -18.62 -11.20 11.73
C SER A 78 -18.96 -9.73 11.49
N GLY A 79 -19.74 -9.44 10.45
CA GLY A 79 -20.18 -8.09 10.11
C GLY A 79 -19.66 -7.62 8.75
N PRO A 80 -19.98 -6.37 8.37
CA PRO A 80 -19.61 -5.86 7.07
C PRO A 80 -18.11 -5.56 6.99
N CYS A 81 -17.56 -5.64 5.79
CA CYS A 81 -16.23 -5.14 5.48
C CYS A 81 -16.22 -3.62 5.53
N ARG A 82 -15.20 -3.05 6.17
CA ARG A 82 -14.99 -1.60 6.27
C ARG A 82 -13.65 -1.26 5.63
N LEU A 83 -13.65 -0.28 4.74
CA LEU A 83 -12.46 0.26 4.09
C LEU A 83 -12.37 1.74 4.44
N TYR A 84 -11.18 2.18 4.86
CA TYR A 84 -10.91 3.58 5.12
C TYR A 84 -9.70 4.05 4.31
N SER A 85 -9.86 5.19 3.63
CA SER A 85 -8.75 5.87 2.95
C SER A 85 -8.37 7.11 3.73
N ALA A 86 -7.16 7.12 4.29
CA ALA A 86 -6.61 8.28 4.98
C ALA A 86 -6.35 9.46 4.02
N SER A 87 -5.97 9.20 2.77
CA SER A 87 -5.69 10.25 1.78
C SER A 87 -6.94 10.94 1.23
N LYS A 88 -8.10 10.31 1.38
CA LYS A 88 -9.41 10.85 0.98
C LYS A 88 -10.32 11.16 2.16
N GLU A 89 -9.89 10.83 3.37
CA GLU A 89 -10.67 10.93 4.62
C GLU A 89 -12.07 10.33 4.47
N MET A 90 -12.14 9.14 3.85
CA MET A 90 -13.40 8.52 3.45
C MET A 90 -13.47 7.07 3.93
N GLU A 91 -14.63 6.69 4.44
CA GLU A 91 -14.96 5.31 4.82
C GLU A 91 -16.02 4.74 3.89
N PHE A 92 -15.86 3.46 3.54
CA PHE A 92 -16.80 2.70 2.74
C PHE A 92 -17.08 1.36 3.44
N THR A 93 -18.36 1.01 3.57
CA THR A 93 -18.80 -0.22 4.24
C THR A 93 -19.66 -1.04 3.28
N PHE A 94 -19.39 -2.35 3.21
CA PHE A 94 -20.13 -3.28 2.35
C PHE A 94 -20.14 -4.69 2.93
N ASP A 95 -21.16 -5.48 2.60
CA ASP A 95 -21.18 -6.91 2.92
C ASP A 95 -20.34 -7.69 1.91
N PHE A 96 -19.48 -8.58 2.40
CA PHE A 96 -18.59 -9.36 1.55
C PHE A 96 -19.36 -10.20 0.51
N GLU A 97 -20.56 -10.67 0.87
CA GLU A 97 -21.45 -11.45 -0.01
C GLU A 97 -21.88 -10.69 -1.28
N ASN A 98 -21.84 -9.35 -1.25
CA ASN A 98 -22.24 -8.50 -2.37
C ASN A 98 -21.09 -8.17 -3.33
N VAL A 99 -19.88 -8.67 -3.08
CA VAL A 99 -18.73 -8.47 -3.96
C VAL A 99 -18.81 -9.41 -5.17
N LYS A 100 -19.09 -8.85 -6.35
CA LYS A 100 -18.97 -9.59 -7.62
C LYS A 100 -17.49 -9.75 -7.97
N THR A 101 -17.06 -11.00 -8.18
CA THR A 101 -15.73 -11.36 -8.68
C THR A 101 -15.71 -11.48 -10.19
#